data_AF-A0A8J4G455-F1
#
_entry.id   AF-A0A8J4G455-F1
#
_cell.length_a   1.000
_cell.length_b   1.000
_cell.length_c   1.000
_cell.angle_alpha   90.00
_cell.angle_beta   90.00
_cell.angle_gamma   90.00
#
_symmetry.space_group_name_H-M   'P 1'
#
loop_
_entity.id
_entity.type
_entity.pdbx_description
1 polymer ?
#
loop_
_entity_poly.entity_id
_entity_poly.type
_entity_poly.pdbx_seq_one_letter_code
_entity_poly.pdbx_strand_id
1 'polypeptide(L)'
;MDATGNQTMSLTMNPLDESMKRMEGYEVTRAPQTDAGIPNFQEGIFTYKGNRQTPWKTEQTHSYSHPKEYVGRILNGSIVHTGGNTEMAITTHHTEERPQFPPGTLRGPSFVQPQYVPTEDPALDELHAVAHVVSPLLPALLDACRSYHLHSPDGWITTAGFMTAAKRAGLELSRAEYLALERALTKDSRGRINYLQLEQLVTAIVVGDGVAATAQ
;
A
#
# COMPACT_ATOMS: atom_id res chain seq x y z
N MET A 1 13.27 32.72 2.54
CA MET A 1 12.55 31.75 3.37
C MET A 1 12.31 30.55 2.47
N ASP A 2 13.33 29.71 2.33
CA ASP A 2 13.25 28.50 1.52
C ASP A 2 12.92 27.34 2.44
N ALA A 3 11.65 26.95 2.42
CA ALA A 3 11.14 25.78 3.12
C ALA A 3 10.60 24.76 2.09
N THR A 4 11.37 24.47 1.04
CA THR A 4 11.23 23.22 0.29
C THR A 4 12.16 22.20 0.94
N GLY A 5 11.81 21.83 2.18
CA GLY A 5 12.40 20.66 2.81
C GLY A 5 12.04 19.45 1.97
N ASN A 6 12.99 18.97 1.19
CA ASN A 6 12.94 17.66 0.58
C ASN A 6 12.98 16.66 1.75
N GLN A 7 11.82 16.39 2.37
CA GLN A 7 11.71 15.33 3.35
C GLN A 7 11.93 14.04 2.58
N THR A 8 13.16 13.54 2.62
CA THR A 8 13.48 12.19 2.19
C THR A 8 12.59 11.27 3.03
N MET A 9 11.55 10.71 2.43
CA MET A 9 10.73 9.69 3.07
C MET A 9 11.63 8.47 3.29
N SER A 10 12.17 8.33 4.49
CA SER A 10 12.97 7.16 4.88
C SER A 10 12.02 6.11 5.45
N LEU A 11 11.48 5.26 4.58
CA LEU A 11 10.76 4.06 5.01
C LEU A 11 11.78 2.98 5.38
N THR A 12 11.66 2.40 6.57
CA THR A 12 12.45 1.22 6.94
C THR A 12 11.83 -0.01 6.28
N MET A 13 12.42 -0.46 5.18
CA MET A 13 11.89 -1.56 4.36
C MET A 13 12.77 -2.81 4.48
N ASN A 14 12.16 -3.98 4.25
CA ASN A 14 12.91 -5.23 4.13
C ASN A 14 13.69 -5.27 2.80
N PRO A 15 14.73 -6.12 2.68
CA PRO A 15 15.31 -6.45 1.40
C PRO A 15 14.26 -6.98 0.42
N LEU A 16 14.41 -6.63 -0.86
CA LEU A 16 13.42 -6.96 -1.91
C LEU A 16 13.08 -8.46 -1.95
N ASP A 17 14.07 -9.34 -1.89
CA ASP A 17 13.85 -10.79 -1.96
C ASP A 17 12.95 -11.30 -0.82
N GLU A 18 13.13 -10.78 0.40
CA GLU A 18 12.31 -11.14 1.55
C GLU A 18 10.90 -10.55 1.43
N SER A 19 10.77 -9.31 0.98
CA SER A 19 9.45 -8.70 0.70
C SER A 19 8.68 -9.50 -0.35
N MET A 20 9.32 -9.88 -1.46
CA MET A 20 8.69 -10.65 -2.53
C MET A 20 8.25 -12.03 -2.03
N LYS A 21 9.12 -12.73 -1.28
CA LYS A 21 8.79 -14.02 -0.68
C LYS A 21 7.59 -13.93 0.26
N ARG A 22 7.51 -12.90 1.11
CA ARG A 22 6.35 -12.67 1.98
C ARG A 22 5.08 -12.38 1.18
N MET A 23 5.22 -11.76 0.01
CA MET A 23 4.12 -11.38 -0.88
C MET A 23 3.64 -12.49 -1.84
N GLU A 24 4.28 -13.66 -1.89
CA GLU A 24 3.87 -14.80 -2.74
C GLU A 24 2.45 -15.32 -2.43
N GLY A 25 1.93 -15.07 -1.22
CA GLY A 25 0.56 -15.43 -0.82
C GLY A 25 -0.49 -14.33 -1.01
N TYR A 26 -0.08 -13.13 -1.42
CA TYR A 26 -0.93 -11.94 -1.48
C TYR A 26 -1.30 -11.56 -2.92
N GLU A 27 -2.16 -10.54 -3.07
CA GLU A 27 -2.74 -10.16 -4.37
C GLU A 27 -1.73 -9.56 -5.34
N VAL A 28 -0.62 -9.00 -4.86
CA VAL A 28 0.40 -8.34 -5.70
C VAL A 28 1.11 -9.30 -6.64
N THR A 29 1.31 -10.55 -6.23
CA THR A 29 1.95 -11.60 -7.07
C THR A 29 0.93 -12.42 -7.86
N ARG A 30 -0.37 -12.23 -7.61
CA ARG A 30 -1.43 -12.97 -8.29
C ARG A 30 -1.74 -12.36 -9.65
N ALA A 31 -1.79 -13.20 -10.69
CA ALA A 31 -2.22 -12.76 -12.02
C ALA A 31 -3.72 -12.39 -12.04
N PRO A 32 -4.13 -11.44 -12.89
CA PRO A 32 -5.54 -11.20 -13.18
C PRO A 32 -6.24 -12.48 -13.67
N GLN A 33 -7.50 -12.68 -13.28
CA GLN A 33 -8.30 -13.78 -13.82
C GLN A 33 -8.91 -13.37 -15.16
N THR A 34 -8.28 -13.76 -16.27
CA THR A 34 -8.65 -13.31 -17.63
C THR A 34 -9.44 -14.31 -18.47
N ASP A 35 -9.47 -15.60 -18.09
CA ASP A 35 -9.63 -16.65 -19.12
C ASP A 35 -11.07 -17.06 -19.44
N ALA A 36 -12.07 -16.52 -18.75
CA ALA A 36 -13.46 -16.52 -19.18
C ALA A 36 -14.16 -15.49 -18.30
N GLY A 37 -14.61 -14.37 -18.87
CA GLY A 37 -15.21 -13.27 -18.11
C GLY A 37 -16.14 -13.78 -17.00
N ILE A 38 -15.95 -13.25 -15.78
CA ILE A 38 -16.65 -13.74 -14.59
C ILE A 38 -18.16 -13.52 -14.79
N PRO A 39 -19.00 -14.58 -14.75
CA PRO A 39 -20.42 -14.45 -15.02
C PRO A 39 -21.07 -13.41 -14.10
N ASN A 40 -21.86 -12.50 -14.68
CA ASN A 40 -22.57 -11.42 -13.98
C ASN A 40 -21.68 -10.42 -13.24
N PHE A 41 -20.37 -10.39 -13.52
CA PHE A 41 -19.45 -9.39 -12.99
C PHE A 41 -18.83 -8.60 -14.14
N GLN A 42 -18.97 -7.28 -14.08
CA GLN A 42 -18.26 -6.37 -14.97
C GLN A 42 -17.15 -5.70 -14.16
N GLU A 43 -15.94 -5.85 -14.66
CA GLU A 43 -14.78 -5.25 -14.05
C GLU A 43 -14.89 -3.73 -14.06
N GLY A 44 -14.65 -3.12 -12.89
CA GLY A 44 -14.73 -1.68 -12.71
C GLY A 44 -13.43 -0.98 -13.07
N ILE A 45 -13.11 0.09 -12.33
CA ILE A 45 -11.84 0.81 -12.48
C ILE A 45 -10.62 0.05 -11.95
N PHE A 46 -10.84 -1.00 -11.14
CA PHE A 46 -9.80 -1.85 -10.58
C PHE A 46 -9.86 -3.23 -11.22
N THR A 47 -8.70 -3.79 -11.53
CA THR A 47 -8.58 -5.15 -12.06
C THR A 47 -8.89 -6.18 -10.97
N TYR A 48 -9.61 -7.24 -11.33
CA TYR A 48 -9.97 -8.34 -10.46
C TYR A 48 -8.84 -9.35 -10.36
N LYS A 49 -8.24 -9.42 -9.17
CA LYS A 49 -7.22 -10.41 -8.79
C LYS A 49 -7.72 -11.35 -7.68
N GLY A 50 -9.04 -11.58 -7.63
CA GLY A 50 -9.69 -12.31 -6.54
C GLY A 50 -10.33 -11.39 -5.50
N ASN A 51 -10.96 -12.02 -4.51
CA ASN A 51 -11.62 -11.34 -3.40
C ASN A 51 -11.54 -12.17 -2.12
N ARG A 52 -11.74 -11.50 -0.98
CA ARG A 52 -11.96 -12.12 0.33
C ARG A 52 -13.21 -11.59 1.01
N GLN A 53 -13.65 -12.32 2.04
CA GLN A 53 -14.72 -11.87 2.93
C GLN A 53 -14.31 -10.62 3.72
N THR A 54 -15.30 -9.85 4.16
CA THR A 54 -15.09 -8.72 5.07
C THR A 54 -14.38 -9.16 6.35
N PRO A 55 -13.35 -8.45 6.83
CA PRO A 55 -12.69 -8.81 8.08
C PRO A 55 -13.64 -8.80 9.28
N TRP A 56 -13.55 -9.82 10.14
CA TRP A 56 -14.34 -9.89 11.37
C TRP A 56 -13.56 -9.24 12.50
N LYS A 57 -13.91 -7.99 12.81
CA LYS A 57 -13.32 -7.21 13.90
C LYS A 57 -14.41 -6.47 14.65
N THR A 58 -14.44 -6.62 15.98
CA THR A 58 -15.37 -5.85 16.80
C THR A 58 -14.93 -4.40 16.85
N GLU A 59 -15.90 -3.49 16.84
CA GLU A 59 -15.67 -2.04 16.91
C GLU A 59 -14.75 -1.65 18.07
N GLN A 60 -14.95 -2.26 19.25
CA GLN A 60 -14.09 -2.02 20.41
C GLN A 60 -12.62 -2.38 20.15
N THR A 61 -12.34 -3.48 19.45
CA THR A 61 -10.97 -3.90 19.12
C THR A 61 -10.36 -3.05 18.03
N HIS A 62 -11.17 -2.45 17.16
CA HIS A 62 -10.71 -1.49 16.15
C HIS A 62 -10.37 -0.14 16.78
N SER A 63 -11.34 0.46 17.48
CA SER A 63 -11.23 1.82 18.03
C SER A 63 -10.31 1.94 19.23
N TYR A 64 -10.16 0.87 20.02
CA TYR A 64 -9.26 0.84 21.18
C TYR A 64 -8.06 -0.08 20.95
N SER A 65 -7.54 -0.10 19.73
CA SER A 65 -6.23 -0.70 19.46
C SER A 65 -5.13 -0.02 20.28
N HIS A 66 -3.97 -0.68 20.45
CA HIS A 66 -2.89 -0.18 21.29
C HIS A 66 -2.44 1.24 20.88
N PRO A 67 -2.64 2.29 21.72
CA PRO A 67 -2.43 3.69 21.30
C PRO A 67 -1.01 3.97 20.81
N LYS A 68 -0.01 3.46 21.53
CA LYS A 68 1.41 3.60 21.17
C LYS A 68 1.72 2.96 19.80
N GLU A 69 1.14 1.79 19.55
CA GLU A 69 1.43 1.00 18.35
C GLU A 69 0.67 1.55 17.13
N TYR A 70 -0.51 2.15 17.35
CA TYR A 70 -1.23 2.89 16.33
C TYR A 70 -0.46 4.14 15.86
N VAL A 71 0.22 4.85 16.78
CA VAL A 71 1.15 5.94 16.41
C VAL A 71 2.28 5.41 15.52
N GLY A 72 2.83 4.24 15.83
CA GLY A 72 3.80 3.56 14.96
C GLY A 72 3.28 3.38 13.53
N ARG A 73 2.03 2.92 13.37
CA ARG A 73 1.40 2.78 12.05
C ARG A 73 1.19 4.09 11.32
N ILE A 74 0.80 5.16 12.01
CA ILE A 74 0.66 6.51 11.43
C ILE A 74 1.99 6.98 10.87
N LEU A 75 3.07 6.89 11.65
CA LEU A 75 4.39 7.41 11.27
C LEU A 75 5.03 6.62 10.12
N ASN A 76 4.67 5.35 9.96
CA ASN A 76 5.19 4.50 8.88
C ASN A 76 4.25 4.38 7.67
N GLY A 77 3.11 5.07 7.66
CA GLY A 77 2.16 5.02 6.53
C GLY A 77 1.53 3.63 6.29
N SER A 78 1.41 2.81 7.34
CA SER A 78 0.97 1.39 7.25
C SER A 78 -0.47 1.16 7.72
N ILE A 79 -1.32 2.19 7.63
CA ILE A 79 -2.73 2.10 8.02
C ILE A 79 -3.53 1.44 6.90
N VAL A 80 -3.78 0.14 7.05
CA VAL A 80 -4.56 -0.64 6.07
C VAL A 80 -6.05 -0.28 6.16
N HIS A 81 -6.68 -0.02 5.01
CA HIS A 81 -8.12 0.16 4.92
C HIS A 81 -8.85 -1.16 5.23
N THR A 82 -9.84 -1.13 6.12
CA THR A 82 -10.52 -2.34 6.65
C THR A 82 -11.40 -3.08 5.63
N GLY A 83 -11.93 -2.37 4.63
CA GLY A 83 -12.78 -2.93 3.57
C GLY A 83 -12.05 -3.11 2.24
N GLY A 84 -12.80 -3.49 1.20
CA GLY A 84 -12.27 -3.63 -0.17
C GLY A 84 -12.03 -5.07 -0.63
N ASN A 85 -12.35 -6.04 0.22
CA ASN A 85 -12.22 -7.47 -0.05
C ASN A 85 -10.77 -7.91 -0.38
N THR A 86 -9.79 -7.24 0.20
CA THR A 86 -8.37 -7.55 -0.02
C THR A 86 -7.81 -8.51 1.04
N GLU A 87 -6.81 -9.30 0.66
CA GLU A 87 -6.07 -10.17 1.58
C GLU A 87 -5.34 -9.35 2.64
N MET A 88 -4.77 -8.20 2.26
CA MET A 88 -4.08 -7.34 3.24
C MET A 88 -5.02 -6.83 4.33
N ALA A 89 -6.28 -6.52 3.97
CA ALA A 89 -7.28 -6.11 4.95
C ALA A 89 -7.63 -7.28 5.90
N ILE A 90 -7.81 -8.50 5.39
CA ILE A 90 -8.12 -9.66 6.24
C ILE A 90 -6.96 -10.01 7.17
N THR A 91 -5.72 -10.07 6.67
CA THR A 91 -4.54 -10.37 7.50
C THR A 91 -4.39 -9.41 8.68
N THR A 92 -4.63 -8.12 8.46
CA THR A 92 -4.37 -7.09 9.48
C THR A 92 -5.56 -6.82 10.40
N HIS A 93 -6.79 -7.09 9.94
CA HIS A 93 -8.01 -6.74 10.68
C HIS A 93 -8.77 -7.94 11.21
N HIS A 94 -8.71 -9.10 10.57
CA HIS A 94 -9.46 -10.26 11.03
C HIS A 94 -8.98 -10.68 12.42
N THR A 95 -9.92 -10.87 13.35
CA THR A 95 -9.58 -11.19 14.74
C THR A 95 -9.35 -12.69 14.86
N GLU A 96 -8.18 -13.16 14.43
CA GLU A 96 -7.76 -14.57 14.58
C GLU A 96 -7.49 -14.93 16.05
N GLU A 97 -6.86 -14.01 16.78
CA GLU A 97 -6.56 -14.14 18.20
C GLU A 97 -7.18 -12.99 19.01
N ARG A 98 -7.50 -13.28 20.28
CA ARG A 98 -7.75 -12.27 21.31
C ARG A 98 -6.75 -12.49 22.45
N PRO A 99 -5.90 -11.50 22.81
CA PRO A 99 -5.78 -10.14 22.27
C PRO A 99 -5.21 -10.05 20.84
N GLN A 100 -5.53 -8.98 20.11
CA GLN A 100 -4.94 -8.70 18.80
C GLN A 100 -3.71 -7.80 18.96
N PHE A 101 -2.53 -8.39 18.78
CA PHE A 101 -1.24 -7.69 18.92
C PHE A 101 -0.73 -7.14 17.58
N PRO A 102 0.13 -6.09 17.59
CA PRO A 102 0.77 -5.60 16.37
C PRO A 102 1.81 -6.60 15.81
N PRO A 103 2.16 -6.49 14.51
CA PRO A 103 3.31 -7.20 13.96
C PRO A 103 4.60 -6.79 14.69
N GLY A 104 5.49 -7.76 14.93
CA GLY A 104 6.73 -7.57 15.69
C GLY A 104 6.62 -7.76 17.21
N THR A 105 5.47 -8.26 17.70
CA THR A 105 5.26 -8.55 19.13
C THR A 105 6.19 -9.65 19.61
N LEU A 106 7.00 -9.35 20.63
CA LEU A 106 7.88 -10.33 21.27
C LEU A 106 7.10 -11.17 22.27
N ARG A 107 7.21 -12.50 22.15
CA ARG A 107 6.57 -13.46 23.05
C ARG A 107 7.64 -14.37 23.67
N GLY A 108 7.83 -14.24 24.98
CA GLY A 108 8.65 -15.14 25.78
C GLY A 108 7.80 -16.12 26.60
N PRO A 109 8.41 -17.12 27.25
CA PRO A 109 7.66 -18.12 28.05
C PRO A 109 6.79 -17.51 29.16
N SER A 110 7.18 -16.34 29.68
CA SER A 110 6.52 -15.69 30.82
C SER A 110 6.20 -14.21 30.61
N PHE A 111 6.37 -13.68 29.40
CA PHE A 111 6.07 -12.28 29.10
C PHE A 111 5.64 -12.07 27.65
N VAL A 112 4.84 -11.04 27.44
CA VAL A 112 4.45 -10.55 26.11
C VAL A 112 4.74 -9.07 26.06
N GLN A 113 5.48 -8.61 25.05
CA GLN A 113 5.76 -7.21 24.79
C GLN A 113 5.23 -6.83 23.41
N PRO A 114 4.02 -6.24 23.34
CA PRO A 114 3.49 -5.67 22.12
C PRO A 114 4.39 -4.50 21.68
N GLN A 115 4.88 -4.57 20.45
CA GLN A 115 5.61 -3.49 19.82
C GLN A 115 5.41 -3.59 18.31
N TYR A 116 5.10 -2.46 17.68
CA TYR A 116 5.05 -2.32 16.24
C TYR A 116 6.46 -2.25 15.69
N VAL A 117 6.84 -3.24 14.89
CA VAL A 117 8.12 -3.26 14.17
C VAL A 117 7.84 -3.12 12.68
N PRO A 118 8.27 -2.01 12.02
CA PRO A 118 7.98 -1.76 10.61
C PRO A 118 8.38 -2.92 9.69
N THR A 119 9.58 -3.50 9.90
CA THR A 119 10.10 -4.61 9.10
C THR A 119 9.36 -5.94 9.31
N GLU A 120 8.53 -6.04 10.35
CA GLU A 120 7.67 -7.20 10.60
C GLU A 120 6.24 -6.98 10.07
N ASP A 121 5.91 -5.79 9.56
CA ASP A 121 4.58 -5.46 9.04
C ASP A 121 4.48 -5.76 7.53
N PRO A 122 3.69 -6.77 7.11
CA PRO A 122 3.54 -7.12 5.70
C PRO A 122 2.90 -5.99 4.86
N ALA A 123 2.28 -4.98 5.48
CA ALA A 123 1.75 -3.83 4.74
C ALA A 123 2.85 -2.97 4.08
N LEU A 124 4.07 -2.96 4.63
CA LEU A 124 5.23 -2.29 4.02
C LEU A 124 5.86 -3.15 2.93
N ASP A 125 5.89 -4.47 3.10
CA ASP A 125 6.32 -5.41 2.07
C ASP A 125 5.39 -5.35 0.84
N GLU A 126 4.08 -5.16 1.05
CA GLU A 126 3.12 -4.95 -0.05
C GLU A 126 3.40 -3.67 -0.82
N LEU A 127 3.65 -2.55 -0.12
CA LEU A 127 4.06 -1.31 -0.78
C LEU A 127 5.36 -1.50 -1.57
N HIS A 128 6.31 -2.24 -1.01
CA HIS A 128 7.58 -2.57 -1.65
C HIS A 128 7.36 -3.27 -2.99
N ALA A 129 6.64 -4.39 -2.97
CA ALA A 129 6.36 -5.18 -4.16
C ALA A 129 5.61 -4.36 -5.23
N VAL A 130 4.60 -3.57 -4.82
CA VAL A 130 3.84 -2.74 -5.74
C VAL A 130 4.70 -1.63 -6.36
N ALA A 131 5.61 -1.02 -5.59
CA ALA A 131 6.51 0.00 -6.13
C ALA A 131 7.37 -0.55 -7.27
N HIS A 132 7.86 -1.79 -7.16
CA HIS A 132 8.61 -2.46 -8.23
C HIS A 132 7.75 -2.81 -9.45
N VAL A 133 6.46 -3.12 -9.25
CA VAL A 133 5.51 -3.31 -10.36
C VAL A 133 5.25 -2.00 -11.11
N VAL A 134 5.12 -0.88 -10.39
CA VAL A 134 4.78 0.43 -10.96
C VAL A 134 5.99 1.13 -11.60
N SER A 135 7.18 1.00 -10.99
CA SER A 135 8.42 1.66 -11.41
C SER A 135 8.69 1.65 -12.92
N PRO A 136 8.65 0.51 -13.65
CA PRO A 136 8.94 0.49 -15.08
C PRO A 136 7.91 1.26 -15.93
N LEU A 137 6.68 1.44 -15.44
CA LEU A 137 5.59 2.14 -16.11
C LEU A 137 5.41 3.58 -15.59
N LEU A 138 6.21 4.01 -14.62
CA LEU A 138 6.09 5.32 -13.98
C LEU A 138 6.13 6.49 -14.97
N PRO A 139 7.03 6.54 -15.98
CA PRO A 139 7.02 7.63 -16.95
C PRO A 139 5.71 7.73 -17.74
N ALA A 140 5.21 6.59 -18.22
CA ALA A 140 3.94 6.52 -18.97
C ALA A 140 2.74 6.91 -18.10
N LEU A 141 2.74 6.49 -16.83
CA LEU A 141 1.73 6.86 -15.84
C LEU A 141 1.70 8.38 -15.62
N LEU A 142 2.85 9.02 -15.42
CA LEU A 142 2.94 10.46 -15.17
C LEU A 142 2.46 11.27 -16.37
N ASP A 143 2.81 10.86 -17.59
CA ASP A 143 2.33 11.52 -18.80
C ASP A 143 0.81 11.35 -18.95
N ALA A 144 0.27 10.18 -18.65
CA ALA A 144 -1.17 9.97 -18.61
C ALA A 144 -1.86 10.86 -17.55
N CYS A 145 -1.30 10.98 -16.35
CA CYS A 145 -1.82 11.86 -15.28
C CYS A 145 -1.80 13.34 -15.68
N ARG A 146 -0.70 13.82 -16.28
CA ARG A 146 -0.60 15.20 -16.79
C ARG A 146 -1.63 15.49 -17.88
N SER A 147 -1.93 14.49 -18.72
CA SER A 147 -2.90 14.61 -19.81
C SER A 147 -4.37 14.51 -19.36
N TYR A 148 -4.66 14.12 -18.11
CA TYR A 148 -6.02 13.89 -17.60
C TYR A 148 -6.86 15.17 -17.42
N HIS A 149 -6.28 16.34 -17.71
CA HIS A 149 -6.93 17.66 -17.64
C HIS A 149 -7.56 17.93 -16.27
N LEU A 150 -6.72 17.86 -15.23
CA LEU A 150 -7.14 18.15 -13.86
C LEU A 150 -7.63 19.60 -13.74
N HIS A 151 -8.71 19.81 -12.98
CA HIS A 151 -9.15 21.15 -12.59
C HIS A 151 -8.12 21.91 -11.74
N SER A 152 -7.11 21.19 -11.20
CA SER A 152 -6.07 21.70 -10.30
C SER A 152 -4.70 21.43 -10.94
N PRO A 153 -3.88 22.45 -11.23
CA PRO A 153 -2.61 22.28 -11.95
C PRO A 153 -1.46 21.76 -11.05
N ASP A 154 -1.70 21.65 -9.74
CA ASP A 154 -0.75 21.34 -8.67
C ASP A 154 -0.59 19.84 -8.36
N GLY A 155 -1.14 18.97 -9.21
CA GLY A 155 -0.92 17.52 -9.16
C GLY A 155 -1.94 16.72 -8.34
N TRP A 156 -2.95 17.36 -7.77
CA TRP A 156 -4.00 16.66 -7.03
C TRP A 156 -5.01 15.97 -7.95
N ILE A 157 -5.07 14.64 -7.85
CA ILE A 157 -5.91 13.77 -8.66
C ILE A 157 -6.83 12.92 -7.77
N THR A 158 -8.05 12.67 -8.22
CA THR A 158 -8.97 11.75 -7.54
C THR A 158 -8.57 10.31 -7.81
N THR A 159 -9.00 9.38 -6.95
CA THR A 159 -8.81 7.94 -7.16
C THR A 159 -9.26 7.48 -8.55
N ALA A 160 -10.47 7.85 -8.97
CA ALA A 160 -11.00 7.46 -10.28
C ALA A 160 -10.18 8.04 -11.45
N GLY A 161 -9.71 9.29 -11.31
CA GLY A 161 -8.86 9.91 -12.31
C GLY A 161 -7.51 9.24 -12.43
N PHE A 162 -6.90 8.91 -11.29
CA PHE A 162 -5.63 8.19 -11.24
C PHE A 162 -5.75 6.81 -11.88
N MET A 163 -6.79 6.04 -11.53
CA MET A 163 -7.01 4.70 -12.09
C MET A 163 -7.29 4.72 -13.59
N THR A 164 -7.97 5.76 -14.08
CA THR A 164 -8.18 5.95 -15.54
C THR A 164 -6.85 6.25 -16.24
N ALA A 165 -6.00 7.09 -15.66
CA ALA A 165 -4.66 7.37 -16.17
C ALA A 165 -3.75 6.14 -16.14
N ALA A 166 -3.80 5.34 -15.06
CA ALA A 166 -3.05 4.09 -14.94
C ALA A 166 -3.42 3.11 -16.05
N LYS A 167 -4.71 2.88 -16.29
CA LYS A 167 -5.16 2.01 -17.39
C LYS A 167 -4.69 2.53 -18.76
N ARG A 168 -4.71 3.85 -18.98
CA ARG A 168 -4.20 4.46 -20.22
C ARG A 168 -2.70 4.26 -20.40
N ALA A 169 -1.95 4.19 -19.31
CA ALA A 169 -0.51 3.91 -19.31
C ALA A 169 -0.17 2.41 -19.40
N GLY A 170 -1.17 1.53 -19.54
CA GLY A 170 -0.96 0.08 -19.57
C GLY A 170 -0.72 -0.53 -18.18
N LEU A 171 -0.98 0.23 -17.10
CA LEU A 171 -0.86 -0.23 -15.73
C LEU A 171 -2.22 -0.64 -15.19
N GLU A 172 -2.38 -1.92 -14.92
CA GLU A 172 -3.58 -2.51 -14.34
C GLU A 172 -3.37 -2.82 -12.86
N LEU A 173 -3.95 -1.97 -12.00
CA LEU A 173 -3.90 -2.14 -10.55
C LEU A 173 -5.21 -2.74 -10.03
N SER A 174 -5.08 -3.77 -9.22
CA SER A 174 -6.14 -4.23 -8.33
C SER A 174 -6.36 -3.25 -7.18
N ARG A 175 -7.44 -3.47 -6.42
CA ARG A 175 -7.73 -2.64 -5.25
C ARG A 175 -6.63 -2.71 -4.19
N ALA A 176 -6.05 -3.89 -3.97
CA ALA A 176 -4.96 -4.08 -3.00
C ALA A 176 -3.74 -3.25 -3.39
N GLU A 177 -3.31 -3.34 -4.65
CA GLU A 177 -2.13 -2.65 -5.16
C GLU A 177 -2.32 -1.13 -5.15
N TYR A 178 -3.49 -0.64 -5.56
CA TYR A 178 -3.81 0.80 -5.44
C TYR A 178 -3.80 1.26 -3.98
N LEU A 179 -4.46 0.53 -3.08
CA LEU A 179 -4.50 0.89 -1.66
C LEU A 179 -3.10 0.86 -1.04
N ALA A 180 -2.21 -0.04 -1.45
CA ALA A 180 -0.83 -0.07 -0.97
C ALA A 180 -0.09 1.23 -1.27
N LEU A 181 -0.19 1.73 -2.51
CA LEU A 181 0.38 3.03 -2.90
C LEU A 181 -0.31 4.17 -2.15
N GLU A 182 -1.63 4.17 -2.12
CA GLU A 182 -2.44 5.25 -1.55
C GLU A 182 -2.20 5.46 -0.05
N ARG A 183 -1.88 4.40 0.69
CA ARG A 183 -1.61 4.44 2.15
C ARG A 183 -0.38 5.29 2.51
N ALA A 184 0.64 5.26 1.65
CA ALA A 184 1.88 6.00 1.88
C ALA A 184 1.78 7.48 1.42
N LEU A 185 0.72 7.85 0.70
CA LEU A 185 0.52 9.21 0.22
C LEU A 185 -0.31 10.04 1.19
N THR A 186 0.04 11.32 1.29
CA THR A 186 -0.80 12.28 2.01
C THR A 186 -2.01 12.65 1.15
N LYS A 187 -3.18 12.67 1.77
CA LYS A 187 -4.45 13.03 1.13
C LYS A 187 -4.87 14.43 1.55
N ASP A 188 -5.46 15.19 0.63
CA ASP A 188 -6.06 16.47 0.96
C ASP A 188 -7.44 16.32 1.63
N SER A 189 -8.10 17.44 1.94
CA SER A 189 -9.43 17.46 2.57
C SER A 189 -10.54 16.84 1.71
N ARG A 190 -10.29 16.57 0.43
CA ARG A 190 -11.21 15.91 -0.51
C ARG A 190 -10.82 14.46 -0.79
N GLY A 191 -9.82 13.93 -0.10
CA GLY A 191 -9.31 12.58 -0.33
C GLY A 191 -8.57 12.41 -1.65
N ARG A 192 -8.12 13.49 -2.29
CA ARG A 192 -7.28 13.43 -3.49
C ARG A 192 -5.85 13.07 -3.10
N ILE A 193 -5.14 12.39 -4.00
CA ILE A 193 -3.71 12.09 -3.87
C ILE A 193 -2.90 13.01 -4.79
N ASN A 194 -1.63 13.22 -4.48
CA ASN A 194 -0.72 13.95 -5.35
C ASN A 194 0.16 12.97 -6.15
N TYR A 195 0.01 12.92 -7.47
CA TYR A 195 0.78 11.97 -8.30
C TYR A 195 2.27 12.34 -8.43
N LEU A 196 2.65 13.58 -8.12
CA LEU A 196 4.06 13.99 -8.02
C LEU A 196 4.70 13.43 -6.75
N GLN A 197 3.94 13.32 -5.65
CA GLN A 197 4.40 12.65 -4.44
C GLN A 197 4.56 11.14 -4.67
N LEU A 198 3.66 10.53 -5.46
CA LEU A 198 3.78 9.13 -5.87
C LEU A 198 5.09 8.88 -6.65
N GLU A 199 5.44 9.75 -7.60
CA GLU A 199 6.71 9.67 -8.34
C GLU A 199 7.90 9.63 -7.39
N GLN A 200 7.94 10.56 -6.42
CA GLN A 200 8.99 10.64 -5.41
C GLN A 200 9.05 9.38 -4.55
N LEU A 201 7.90 8.87 -4.10
CA LEU A 201 7.80 7.65 -3.28
C LEU A 201 8.33 6.42 -4.03
N VAL A 202 7.81 6.15 -5.22
CA VAL A 202 8.21 4.96 -6.00
C VAL A 202 9.70 5.01 -6.35
N THR A 203 10.19 6.19 -6.75
CA THR A 203 11.62 6.39 -7.02
C THR A 203 12.47 6.16 -5.77
N ALA A 204 12.05 6.68 -4.62
CA ALA A 204 12.80 6.53 -3.37
C ALA A 204 12.92 5.06 -2.94
N ILE A 205 11.85 4.26 -3.09
CA ILE A 205 11.87 2.83 -2.77
C ILE A 205 12.89 2.10 -3.64
N VAL A 206 12.77 2.24 -4.97
CA VAL A 206 13.62 1.52 -5.93
C VAL A 206 15.09 1.95 -5.83
N VAL A 207 15.36 3.24 -5.60
CA VAL A 207 16.72 3.74 -5.39
C VAL A 207 17.28 3.25 -4.04
N GLY A 208 16.44 3.19 -3.00
CA GLY A 208 16.81 2.67 -1.68
C GLY A 208 17.37 1.25 -1.76
N ASP A 209 16.76 0.40 -2.58
CA ASP A 209 17.25 -0.98 -2.80
C ASP A 209 18.61 -1.02 -3.51
N GLY A 210 18.82 -0.16 -4.50
CA GLY A 210 20.10 -0.07 -5.20
C GLY A 210 21.25 0.34 -4.27
N VAL A 211 20.97 1.20 -3.28
CA VAL A 211 21.94 1.58 -2.24
C VAL A 211 22.15 0.44 -1.24
N ALA A 212 21.08 -0.23 -0.80
CA ALA A 212 21.18 -1.36 0.13
C ALA A 212 21.96 -2.55 -0.47
N ALA A 213 21.80 -2.80 -1.78
CA ALA A 213 22.50 -3.86 -2.50
C ALA A 213 24.00 -3.59 -2.73
N THR A 214 24.42 -2.32 -2.72
CA THR A 214 25.83 -1.92 -2.90
C THR A 214 26.60 -1.76 -1.58
N ALA A 215 25.89 -1.80 -0.45
CA ALA A 215 26.47 -1.74 0.89
C ALA A 215 26.75 -3.13 1.51
N GLN A 216 26.40 -4.21 0.80
CA GLN A 216 26.70 -5.61 1.13
C GLN A 216 27.94 -6.11 0.38
#